data_AF-A0A968Q011-F1
#
_entry.id   AF-A0A968Q011-F1
#
_cell.length_a   1.000
_cell.length_b   1.000
_cell.length_c   1.000
_cell.angle_alpha   90.00
_cell.angle_beta   90.00
_cell.angle_gamma   90.00
#
_symmetry.space_group_name_H-M   'P 1'
#
loop_
_entity.id
_entity.type
_entity.pdbx_description
1 polymer ?
#
loop_
_entity_poly.entity_id
_entity_poly.type
_entity_poly.pdbx_seq_one_letter_code
_entity_poly.pdbx_strand_id
1 'polypeptide(L)' 'MNLSEGVQVVSLIVLTAMMTSAAVGVVLLPNIVYSAFLLGAVFISISGMYVLLNADFVAAAQVLIY' A
#
# COMPACT_ATOMS: atom_id res chain seq x y z
N MET A 1 -16.76 -18.94 -3.39
CA MET A 1 -15.48 -18.19 -3.42
C MET A 1 -14.40 -19.20 -3.78
N ASN A 2 -13.84 -19.06 -4.97
CA ASN A 2 -12.71 -19.91 -5.37
C ASN A 2 -11.44 -19.43 -4.66
N LEU A 3 -10.41 -20.28 -4.64
CA LEU A 3 -9.16 -19.96 -3.94
C LEU A 3 -8.52 -18.67 -4.47
N SER A 4 -8.56 -18.43 -5.78
CA SER A 4 -8.04 -17.21 -6.41
C SER A 4 -8.74 -15.94 -5.93
N GLU A 5 -10.07 -15.93 -5.93
CA GLU A 5 -10.89 -14.83 -5.43
C GLU A 5 -10.64 -14.61 -3.93
N GLY A 6 -10.51 -15.71 -3.17
CA GLY A 6 -10.14 -15.70 -1.76
C GLY A 6 -8.83 -14.96 -1.50
N VAL A 7 -7.78 -15.35 -2.22
CA VAL A 7 -6.44 -14.74 -2.09
C VAL A 7 -6.49 -13.27 -2.47
N GLN A 8 -7.16 -12.91 -3.58
CA GLN A 8 -7.24 -11.51 -4.01
C GLN A 8 -7.91 -10.61 -2.94
N VAL A 9 -9.01 -11.06 -2.35
CA VAL A 9 -9.72 -10.31 -1.29
C VAL A 9 -8.86 -10.20 -0.03
N VAL A 10 -8.20 -11.29 0.39
CA VAL A 10 -7.31 -11.25 1.55
C VAL A 10 -6.14 -10.29 1.32
N SER A 11 -5.50 -10.34 0.15
CA SER A 11 -4.43 -9.41 -0.22
C SER A 11 -4.91 -7.96 -0.21
N LEU A 12 -6.11 -7.69 -0.74
CA LEU A 12 -6.71 -6.35 -0.72
C LEU A 12 -6.91 -5.84 0.72
N ILE A 13 -7.45 -6.67 1.61
CA ILE A 13 -7.69 -6.32 3.02
C ILE A 13 -6.36 -6.01 3.72
N VAL A 14 -5.35 -6.87 3.54
CA VAL A 14 -4.03 -6.69 4.14
C VAL A 14 -3.37 -5.39 3.67
N LEU A 15 -3.36 -5.13 2.36
CA LEU A 15 -2.77 -3.90 1.81
C LEU A 15 -3.53 -2.64 2.26
N THR A 16 -4.85 -2.70 2.32
CA THR A 16 -5.68 -1.58 2.78
C THR A 16 -5.42 -1.27 4.26
N ALA A 17 -5.32 -2.30 5.10
CA ALA A 17 -5.00 -2.15 6.52
C ALA A 17 -3.58 -1.60 6.72
N MET A 18 -2.60 -2.11 5.96
CA MET A 18 -1.22 -1.62 5.99
C MET A 18 -1.14 -0.15 5.57
N MET A 19 -1.77 0.22 4.45
CA MET A 19 -1.83 1.60 3.96
C MET A 19 -2.44 2.55 5.00
N THR A 20 -3.59 2.17 5.56
CA THR A 20 -4.33 3.01 6.52
C THR A 20 -3.54 3.19 7.82
N SER A 21 -2.98 2.11 8.36
CA SER A 21 -2.17 2.17 9.59
C SER A 21 -0.88 2.97 9.39
N ALA A 22 -0.21 2.80 8.25
CA ALA A 22 0.96 3.61 7.90
C ALA A 22 0.59 5.09 7.76
N ALA A 23 -0.49 5.43 7.06
CA ALA A 23 -0.95 6.81 6.88
C ALA A 23 -1.32 7.48 8.22
N VAL A 24 -1.99 6.75 9.11
CA VAL A 24 -2.24 7.22 10.49
C VAL A 24 -0.94 7.50 11.21
N GLY A 25 0.06 6.61 11.10
CA GLY A 25 1.38 6.83 11.70
C GLY A 25 2.13 8.02 11.10
N VAL A 26 2.03 8.28 9.80
CA VAL A 26 2.63 9.47 9.14
C VAL A 26 2.15 10.77 9.79
N VAL A 27 0.85 10.86 10.10
CA VAL A 27 0.22 12.07 10.64
C VAL A 27 0.40 12.19 12.16
N LEU A 28 0.31 11.08 12.89
CA LEU A 28 0.32 11.10 14.36
C LEU A 28 1.73 11.10 14.96
N LEU A 29 2.73 10.57 14.27
CA LEU A 29 4.08 10.51 14.82
C LEU A 29 4.76 11.89 14.76
N PRO A 30 5.37 12.34 15.87
CA PRO A 30 6.04 13.65 15.93
C PRO A 30 7.41 13.67 15.25
N ASN A 31 7.98 12.50 14.93
CA ASN A 31 9.30 12.40 14.32
C ASN A 31 9.21 12.30 12.80
N ILE A 32 9.73 13.31 12.13
CA ILE A 32 9.76 13.44 10.66
C ILE A 32 10.41 12.24 9.98
N VAL A 33 11.46 11.66 10.58
CA VAL A 33 12.16 10.51 9.99
C VAL A 33 11.26 9.27 9.97
N TYR A 34 10.57 8.98 11.07
CA TYR A 34 9.63 7.85 11.11
C TYR A 34 8.43 8.08 10.17
N SER A 35 7.91 9.31 10.10
CA SER A 35 6.86 9.65 9.15
C SER A 35 7.31 9.49 7.70
N ALA A 36 8.56 9.82 7.36
CA ALA A 36 9.09 9.60 6.01
C ALA A 36 9.19 8.12 5.65
N PHE A 37 9.66 7.26 6.57
CA PHE A 37 9.69 5.81 6.33
C PHE A 37 8.28 5.21 6.21
N LEU A 38 7.34 5.65 7.05
CA LEU A 38 5.94 5.21 6.95
C LEU A 38 5.27 5.70 5.67
N LEU A 39 5.64 6.87 5.15
CA LEU A 39 5.17 7.35 3.85
C LEU A 39 5.62 6.42 2.72
N GLY A 40 6.85 5.91 2.77
CA GLY A 40 7.31 4.86 1.86
C GLY A 40 6.45 3.59 1.94
N ALA A 41 6.06 3.17 3.14
CA ALA A 41 5.15 2.03 3.31
C ALA A 41 3.75 2.30 2.69
N VAL A 42 3.25 3.54 2.74
CA VAL A 42 2.02 3.95 2.04
C VAL A 42 2.18 3.81 0.53
N PHE A 43 3.30 4.29 -0.04
CA PHE A 43 3.57 4.21 -1.48
C PHE A 43 3.71 2.78 -2.01
N ILE A 44 4.37 1.90 -1.24
CA ILE A 44 4.45 0.48 -1.60
C ILE A 44 3.07 -0.20 -1.48
N SER A 45 2.29 0.12 -0.45
CA SER A 45 0.96 -0.47 -0.26
C SER A 45 0.02 -0.12 -1.43
N ILE A 46 0.01 1.14 -1.88
CA ILE A 46 -0.84 1.56 -3.00
C ILE A 46 -0.36 0.99 -4.34
N SER A 47 0.97 0.84 -4.54
CA SER A 47 1.49 0.13 -5.72
C SER A 47 1.02 -1.33 -5.76
N GLY A 48 1.05 -2.03 -4.62
CA GLY A 48 0.50 -3.39 -4.50
C GLY A 48 -1.00 -3.45 -4.82
N MET A 49 -1.78 -2.45 -4.42
CA MET A 49 -3.20 -2.36 -4.79
C MET A 49 -3.39 -2.16 -6.30
N TYR A 50 -2.55 -1.36 -6.95
CA TYR A 50 -2.59 -1.19 -8.40
C TYR A 50 -2.34 -2.50 -9.13
N VAL A 51 -1.39 -3.32 -8.68
CA VAL A 51 -1.20 -4.68 -9.24
C VAL A 51 -2.44 -5.54 -9.07
N LEU A 52 -3.05 -5.57 -7.87
CA LEU A 52 -4.28 -6.35 -7.64
C LEU A 52 -5.48 -5.92 -8.50
N LEU A 53 -5.48 -4.66 -8.94
CA LEU A 53 -6.53 -4.05 -9.75
C LEU A 53 -6.19 -4.02 -11.25
N ASN A 54 -5.14 -4.73 -11.69
CA ASN A 54 -4.67 -4.81 -13.09
C ASN A 54 -4.18 -3.47 -13.67
N ALA A 55 -3.56 -2.62 -12.84
CA ALA A 55 -2.97 -1.34 -13.23
C ALA A 55 -1.44 -1.40 -13.20
N ASP A 56 -0.84 -2.38 -13.89
CA ASP A 56 0.58 -2.73 -13.76
C ASP A 56 1.55 -1.59 -14.15
N PHE A 57 1.24 -0.86 -15.23
CA PHE A 57 2.05 0.28 -15.65
C PHE A 57 2.05 1.40 -14.59
N VAL A 58 0.88 1.67 -14.00
CA VAL A 58 0.72 2.67 -12.95
C VAL A 58 1.41 2.20 -11.67
N ALA A 59 1.34 0.91 -11.34
CA ALA A 59 2.05 0.32 -10.20
C ALA A 59 3.57 0.48 -10.31
N ALA A 60 4.14 0.24 -11.49
CA ALA A 60 5.56 0.41 -11.75
C ALA A 60 5.97 1.89 -11.71
N ALA A 61 5.17 2.77 -12.32
CA ALA A 61 5.40 4.22 -12.27
C ALA A 61 5.34 4.77 -10.84
N GLN A 62 4.42 4.25 -10.01
CA GLN A 62 4.30 4.61 -8.60
C GLN A 62 5.61 4.37 -7.86
N VAL A 63 6.21 3.19 -7.96
CA VAL A 63 7.46 2.83 -7.26
C VAL A 63 8.67 3.58 -7.82
N LEU A 64 8.64 3.91 -9.11
CA LEU A 64 9.74 4.65 -9.74
C LEU A 64 9.80 6.11 -9.27
N ILE A 65 8.63 6.73 -9.04
CA ILE A 65 8.51 8.16 -8.73
C ILE A 65 8.44 8.42 -7.23
N TYR A 66 7.75 7.56 -6.47
CA TYR A 66 7.42 7.74 -5.06
C TYR A 66 8.03 6.65 -4.19
#